data_AF-A0A351KB86-F1
#
_entry.id   AF-A0A351KB86-F1
#
_cell.length_a   1.000
_cell.length_b   1.000
_cell.length_c   1.000
_cell.angle_alpha   90.00
_cell.angle_beta   90.00
_cell.angle_gamma   90.00
#
_symmetry.space_group_name_H-M   'P 1'
#
loop_
_entity.id
_entity.type
_entity.pdbx_description
1 polymer ?
#
loop_
_entity_poly.entity_id
_entity_poly.type
_entity_poly.pdbx_seq_one_letter_code
_entity_poly.pdbx_strand_id
1 'polypeptide(L)'
;MLMRILDRLPEGTVAVSGGLVVNGLAAYTFITLASRDLGAAAYTPVGLLWALSFLLGPGFFQPLEQETARAIAGRSANGLGSVIRPAAILGGSLALALAVVAVVAAPWIVDSLFAGQGILFVALLLVLVGLGTGHLVRGVLAGLGHFGGYARYFIGDGIGRLLLVGRSEEHTSEL
;
A
#
# COMPACT_ATOMS: atom_id res chain seq x y z
N MET A 1 -21.39 12.52 -24.36
CA MET A 1 -21.10 13.46 -23.25
C MET A 1 -19.95 12.97 -22.38
N LEU A 2 -19.96 11.70 -21.95
CA LEU A 2 -18.91 11.08 -21.12
C LEU A 2 -17.48 11.16 -21.73
N MET A 3 -17.27 10.74 -22.98
CA MET A 3 -15.95 10.82 -23.64
C MET A 3 -15.36 12.23 -23.64
N ARG A 4 -16.18 13.26 -23.92
CA ARG A 4 -15.73 14.67 -23.89
C ARG A 4 -15.27 15.15 -22.50
N ILE A 5 -15.74 14.52 -21.43
CA ILE A 5 -15.30 14.82 -20.05
C ILE A 5 -13.97 14.09 -19.79
N LEU A 6 -13.87 12.83 -20.20
CA LEU A 6 -12.64 12.04 -20.05
C LEU A 6 -11.46 12.66 -20.80
N ASP A 7 -11.69 13.22 -21.99
CA ASP A 7 -10.67 13.90 -22.81
C ASP A 7 -10.11 15.18 -22.17
N ARG A 8 -10.77 15.72 -21.12
CA ARG A 8 -10.31 16.91 -20.40
C ARG A 8 -9.59 16.60 -19.09
N LEU A 9 -9.50 15.33 -18.71
CA LEU A 9 -8.80 14.94 -17.50
C LEU A 9 -7.29 14.99 -17.71
N PRO A 10 -6.50 15.23 -16.65
CA PRO A 10 -5.05 15.07 -16.70
C PRO A 10 -4.66 13.69 -17.24
N GLU A 11 -3.53 13.63 -17.93
CA GLU A 11 -3.00 12.39 -18.48
C GLU A 11 -2.90 11.31 -17.38
N GLY A 12 -3.26 10.08 -17.74
CA GLY A 12 -3.23 8.95 -16.81
C GLY A 12 -4.41 8.84 -15.85
N THR A 13 -5.28 9.87 -15.74
CA THR A 13 -6.43 9.85 -14.80
C THR A 13 -7.29 8.60 -14.98
N VAL A 14 -7.66 8.27 -16.21
CA VAL A 14 -8.50 7.09 -16.51
C VAL A 14 -7.81 5.79 -16.12
N ALA A 15 -6.52 5.64 -16.45
CA ALA A 15 -5.75 4.43 -16.14
C ALA A 15 -5.60 4.23 -14.61
N VAL A 16 -5.18 5.28 -13.90
CA VAL A 16 -5.00 5.23 -12.44
C VAL A 16 -6.33 5.00 -11.74
N SER A 17 -7.40 5.66 -12.18
CA SER A 17 -8.75 5.46 -11.63
C SER A 17 -9.24 4.03 -11.86
N GLY A 18 -9.01 3.46 -13.04
CA GLY A 18 -9.33 2.06 -13.33
C GLY A 18 -8.59 1.10 -12.41
N GLY A 19 -7.27 1.30 -12.21
CA GLY A 19 -6.49 0.51 -11.27
C GLY A 19 -6.98 0.66 -9.82
N LEU A 20 -7.38 1.86 -9.42
CA LEU A 20 -7.92 2.13 -8.09
C LEU A 20 -9.28 1.46 -7.85
N VAL A 21 -10.17 1.44 -8.86
CA VAL A 21 -11.45 0.72 -8.80
C VAL A 21 -11.20 -0.78 -8.60
N VAL A 22 -10.30 -1.38 -9.38
CA VAL A 22 -9.94 -2.80 -9.22
C VAL A 22 -9.38 -3.06 -7.81
N ASN A 23 -8.48 -2.21 -7.33
CA ASN A 23 -7.92 -2.32 -5.99
C ASN A 23 -9.01 -2.21 -4.90
N GLY A 24 -9.95 -1.27 -5.04
CA GLY A 24 -11.06 -1.09 -4.11
C GLY A 24 -12.00 -2.30 -4.06
N LEU A 25 -12.34 -2.87 -5.22
CA LEU A 25 -13.13 -4.10 -5.31
C LEU A 25 -12.39 -5.28 -4.65
N ALA A 26 -11.10 -5.44 -4.93
CA ALA A 26 -10.29 -6.49 -4.32
C ALA A 26 -10.18 -6.33 -2.80
N ALA A 27 -9.99 -5.10 -2.31
CA ALA A 27 -9.96 -4.82 -0.87
C ALA A 27 -11.30 -5.12 -0.19
N TYR A 28 -12.42 -4.73 -0.83
CA TYR A 28 -13.76 -5.06 -0.35
C TYR A 28 -13.96 -6.57 -0.24
N THR A 29 -13.67 -7.31 -1.31
CA THR A 29 -13.76 -8.78 -1.32
C THR A 29 -12.89 -9.41 -0.23
N PHE A 30 -11.63 -8.97 -0.09
CA PHE A 30 -10.74 -9.45 0.96
C PHE A 30 -11.33 -9.25 2.36
N ILE A 31 -11.80 -8.04 2.69
CA ILE A 31 -12.39 -7.72 4.00
C ILE A 31 -13.65 -8.57 4.24
N THR A 32 -14.53 -8.68 3.24
CA THR A 32 -15.75 -9.47 3.36
C THR A 32 -15.45 -10.94 3.62
N LEU A 33 -14.58 -11.57 2.82
CA LEU A 33 -14.23 -12.99 2.99
C LEU A 33 -13.49 -13.22 4.31
N ALA A 34 -12.44 -12.44 4.60
CA ALA A 34 -11.67 -12.60 5.82
C ALA A 34 -12.52 -12.41 7.09
N SER A 35 -13.43 -11.42 7.10
CA SER A 35 -14.32 -11.21 8.25
C SER A 35 -15.36 -12.32 8.42
N ARG A 36 -15.85 -12.90 7.31
CA ARG A 36 -16.77 -14.04 7.31
C ARG A 36 -16.09 -15.30 7.83
N ASP A 37 -14.89 -15.59 7.33
CA ASP A 37 -14.18 -16.85 7.59
C ASP A 37 -13.55 -16.88 8.98
N LEU A 38 -13.01 -15.75 9.46
CA LEU A 38 -12.41 -15.65 10.80
C LEU A 38 -13.44 -15.37 11.90
N GLY A 39 -14.60 -14.80 11.55
CA GLY A 39 -15.54 -14.25 12.51
C GLY A 39 -15.04 -12.95 13.18
N ALA A 40 -15.97 -12.19 13.76
CA ALA A 40 -15.71 -10.81 14.23
C ALA A 40 -14.55 -10.69 15.23
N ALA A 41 -14.44 -11.61 16.20
CA ALA A 41 -13.43 -11.54 17.24
C ALA A 41 -12.01 -11.74 16.69
N ALA A 42 -11.80 -12.77 15.87
CA ALA A 42 -10.47 -13.05 15.29
C ALA A 42 -10.11 -12.09 14.15
N TYR A 43 -11.10 -11.57 13.42
CA TYR A 43 -10.88 -10.58 12.37
C TYR A 43 -10.48 -9.20 12.93
N THR A 44 -10.90 -8.84 14.15
CA THR A 44 -10.68 -7.48 14.69
C THR A 44 -9.20 -7.03 14.64
N PRO A 45 -8.23 -7.81 15.15
CA PRO A 45 -6.80 -7.49 15.02
C PRO A 45 -6.31 -7.34 13.57
N VAL A 46 -6.79 -8.18 12.65
CA VAL A 46 -6.43 -8.14 11.23
C VAL A 46 -6.98 -6.88 10.56
N GLY A 47 -8.24 -6.55 10.84
CA GLY A 47 -8.88 -5.32 10.39
C GLY A 47 -8.19 -4.07 10.94
N LEU A 48 -7.65 -4.12 12.15
CA LEU A 48 -6.87 -3.04 12.72
C LEU A 48 -5.51 -2.87 12.03
N LEU A 49 -4.80 -3.95 11.72
CA LEU A 49 -3.58 -3.90 10.89
C LEU A 49 -3.89 -3.27 9.51
N TRP A 50 -5.01 -3.65 8.91
CA TRP A 50 -5.49 -3.05 7.66
C TRP A 50 -5.76 -1.54 7.81
N ALA A 51 -6.50 -1.12 8.84
CA ALA A 51 -6.78 0.28 9.10
C ALA A 51 -5.50 1.10 9.37
N LEU A 52 -4.55 0.54 10.14
CA LEU A 52 -3.24 1.14 10.36
C LEU A 52 -2.48 1.34 9.05
N SER A 53 -2.52 0.40 8.11
CA SER A 53 -1.87 0.59 6.81
C SER A 53 -2.42 1.80 6.03
N PHE A 54 -3.73 2.05 6.10
CA PHE A 54 -4.39 3.20 5.48
C PHE A 54 -4.16 4.52 6.20
N LEU A 55 -3.84 4.48 7.49
CA LEU A 55 -3.40 5.66 8.24
C LEU A 55 -1.93 5.97 7.94
N LEU A 56 -1.07 4.96 8.05
CA LEU A 56 0.38 5.10 7.98
C LEU A 56 0.87 5.42 6.57
N GLY A 57 0.28 4.80 5.54
CA GLY A 57 0.69 5.00 4.14
C GLY A 57 0.56 6.46 3.71
N PRO A 58 -0.67 6.98 3.57
CA PRO A 58 -0.92 8.39 3.31
C PRO A 58 -0.27 9.33 4.34
N GLY A 59 -0.35 9.00 5.63
CA GLY A 59 0.11 9.88 6.70
C GLY A 59 1.61 10.20 6.65
N PHE A 60 2.44 9.20 6.34
CA PHE A 60 3.90 9.36 6.38
C PHE A 60 4.56 9.34 5.00
N PHE A 61 4.03 8.57 4.05
CA PHE A 61 4.74 8.25 2.81
C PHE A 61 4.14 8.90 1.56
N GLN A 62 2.91 9.42 1.61
CA GLN A 62 2.37 10.19 0.50
C GLN A 62 3.10 11.51 0.24
N PRO A 63 3.60 12.25 1.25
CA PRO A 63 4.46 13.41 0.99
C PRO A 63 5.73 13.03 0.21
N LEU A 64 6.35 11.88 0.53
CA LEU A 64 7.50 11.35 -0.20
C LEU A 64 7.13 11.04 -1.66
N GLU A 65 5.99 10.40 -1.88
CA GLU A 65 5.47 10.11 -3.23
C GLU A 65 5.29 11.39 -4.06
N GLN A 66 4.58 12.37 -3.49
CA GLN A 66 4.28 13.66 -4.14
C GLN A 66 5.55 14.44 -4.47
N GLU A 67 6.48 14.52 -3.52
CA GLU A 67 7.74 15.24 -3.69
C GLU A 67 8.66 14.55 -4.70
N THR A 68 8.72 13.21 -4.68
CA THR A 68 9.49 12.44 -5.67
C THR A 68 8.94 12.66 -7.08
N ALA A 69 7.61 12.62 -7.24
CA ALA A 69 6.97 12.87 -8.53
C ALA A 69 7.28 14.29 -9.03
N ARG A 70 7.13 15.29 -8.16
CA ARG A 70 7.42 16.70 -8.47
C ARG A 70 8.88 16.91 -8.87
N ALA A 71 9.81 16.30 -8.15
CA ALA A 71 11.25 16.48 -8.38
C ALA A 71 11.75 15.78 -9.65
N ILE A 72 11.10 14.69 -10.07
CA ILE A 72 11.41 13.96 -11.31
C ILE A 72 10.77 14.63 -12.52
N ALA A 73 9.58 15.23 -12.38
CA ALA A 73 8.87 15.85 -13.48
C ALA A 73 9.76 16.84 -14.26
N GLY A 74 9.88 16.63 -15.57
CA GLY A 74 10.68 17.48 -16.46
C GLY A 74 12.20 17.25 -16.44
N ARG A 75 12.71 16.24 -15.69
CA ARG A 75 14.12 15.86 -15.73
C ARG A 75 14.43 14.85 -16.84
N SER A 76 15.64 14.97 -17.40
CA SER A 76 16.21 13.94 -18.28
C SER A 76 16.54 12.66 -17.50
N ALA A 77 16.48 11.51 -18.17
CA ALA A 77 16.73 10.18 -17.58
C ALA A 77 18.08 10.08 -16.85
N ASN A 78 19.12 10.78 -17.34
CA ASN A 78 20.45 10.80 -16.72
C ASN A 78 20.47 11.48 -15.34
N GLY A 79 19.45 12.28 -15.01
CA GLY A 79 19.34 13.00 -13.74
C GLY A 79 18.55 12.27 -12.65
N LEU A 80 17.91 11.13 -12.95
CA LEU A 80 16.96 10.49 -12.03
C LEU A 80 17.62 9.95 -10.75
N GLY A 81 18.83 9.41 -10.85
CA GLY A 81 19.56 8.88 -9.69
C GLY A 81 19.80 9.93 -8.60
N SER A 82 19.95 11.20 -8.98
CA SER A 82 20.14 12.33 -8.05
C SER A 82 18.89 12.65 -7.22
N VAL A 83 17.72 12.16 -7.62
CA VAL A 83 16.44 12.33 -6.91
C VAL A 83 16.03 11.04 -6.21
N ILE A 84 16.09 9.90 -6.93
CA ILE A 84 15.65 8.61 -6.42
C ILE A 84 16.48 8.18 -5.21
N ARG A 85 17.81 8.36 -5.23
CA ARG A 85 18.66 7.92 -4.12
C ARG A 85 18.38 8.69 -2.82
N PRO A 86 18.34 10.04 -2.80
CA PRO A 86 17.92 10.77 -1.60
C PRO A 86 16.50 10.44 -1.14
N ALA A 87 15.55 10.30 -2.08
CA ALA A 87 14.17 9.93 -1.75
C ALA A 87 14.09 8.53 -1.12
N ALA A 88 14.87 7.56 -1.63
CA ALA A 88 14.98 6.23 -1.05
C ALA A 88 15.60 6.24 0.36
N ILE A 89 16.64 7.04 0.57
CA ILE A 89 17.25 7.22 1.90
C ILE A 89 16.25 7.83 2.87
N LEU A 90 15.53 8.89 2.45
CA LEU A 90 14.55 9.55 3.30
C LEU A 90 13.38 8.61 3.64
N GLY A 91 12.81 7.95 2.64
CA GLY A 91 11.72 6.99 2.83
C GLY A 91 12.13 5.79 3.69
N GLY A 92 13.33 5.24 3.44
CA GLY A 92 13.88 4.14 4.24
C GLY A 92 14.17 4.56 5.68
N SER A 93 14.71 5.76 5.89
CA SER A 93 14.96 6.31 7.24
C SER A 93 13.67 6.55 8.00
N LEU A 94 12.63 7.06 7.33
CA LEU A 94 11.31 7.24 7.93
C LEU A 94 10.65 5.90 8.30
N ALA A 95 10.70 4.92 7.40
CA ALA A 95 10.21 3.57 7.67
C ALA A 95 10.94 2.91 8.84
N LEU A 96 12.27 3.06 8.90
CA LEU A 96 13.09 2.58 10.02
C LEU A 96 12.72 3.29 11.33
N ALA A 97 12.56 4.61 11.33
CA ALA A 97 12.17 5.36 12.51
C ALA A 97 10.81 4.91 13.05
N LEU A 98 9.82 4.73 12.16
CA LEU A 98 8.50 4.20 12.52
C LEU A 98 8.58 2.76 13.05
N ALA A 99 9.43 1.92 12.46
CA ALA A 99 9.66 0.56 12.92
C ALA A 99 10.29 0.54 14.32
N VAL A 100 11.27 1.41 14.60
CA VAL A 100 11.87 1.56 15.93
C VAL A 100 10.82 2.01 16.94
N VAL A 101 9.98 2.99 16.61
CA VAL A 101 8.87 3.42 17.47
C VAL A 101 7.91 2.26 17.74
N ALA A 102 7.56 1.48 16.71
CA ALA A 102 6.71 0.29 16.87
C ALA A 102 7.35 -0.77 17.76
N VAL A 103 8.66 -1.02 17.64
CA VAL A 103 9.41 -1.97 18.48
C VAL A 103 9.45 -1.52 19.93
N VAL A 104 9.69 -0.23 20.19
CA VAL A 104 9.64 0.32 21.55
C VAL A 104 8.25 0.18 22.16
N ALA A 105 7.20 0.38 21.36
CA ALA A 105 5.81 0.22 21.76
C ALA A 105 5.28 -1.22 21.66
N ALA A 106 6.12 -2.21 21.34
CA ALA A 106 5.68 -3.56 20.97
C ALA A 106 4.82 -4.26 22.03
N PRO A 107 5.14 -4.23 23.34
CA PRO A 107 4.30 -4.88 24.35
C PRO A 107 2.87 -4.34 24.32
N TRP A 108 2.71 -3.02 24.25
CA TRP A 108 1.40 -2.39 24.18
C TRP A 108 0.67 -2.68 22.87
N ILE A 109 1.38 -2.60 21.72
CA ILE A 109 0.79 -2.88 20.40
C ILE A 109 0.31 -4.34 20.33
N VAL A 110 1.15 -5.30 20.75
CA VAL A 110 0.81 -6.72 20.67
C VAL A 110 -0.36 -7.04 21.59
N ASP A 111 -0.31 -6.60 22.85
CA ASP A 111 -1.32 -6.97 23.84
C ASP A 111 -2.65 -6.23 23.61
N SER A 112 -2.60 -4.92 23.31
CA SER A 112 -3.79 -4.07 23.25
C SER A 112 -4.41 -3.97 21.85
N LEU A 113 -3.60 -3.94 20.80
CA LEU A 113 -4.08 -3.79 19.42
C LEU A 113 -4.23 -5.15 18.72
N PHE A 114 -3.27 -6.05 18.93
CA PHE A 114 -3.24 -7.35 18.24
C PHE A 114 -3.69 -8.53 19.09
N ALA A 115 -4.25 -8.28 20.28
CA ALA A 115 -4.80 -9.31 21.17
C ALA A 115 -3.82 -10.47 21.42
N GLY A 116 -2.53 -10.15 21.62
CA GLY A 116 -1.45 -11.11 21.86
C GLY A 116 -0.86 -11.76 20.60
N GLN A 117 -1.37 -11.45 19.39
CA GLN A 117 -0.91 -12.07 18.14
C GLN A 117 0.38 -11.44 17.62
N GLY A 118 1.53 -11.90 18.10
CA GLY A 118 2.85 -11.38 17.71
C GLY A 118 3.15 -11.43 16.20
N ILE A 119 2.52 -12.33 15.45
CA ILE A 119 2.66 -12.38 13.98
C ILE A 119 2.13 -11.11 13.29
N LEU A 120 1.08 -10.49 13.83
CA LEU A 120 0.54 -9.24 13.29
C LEU A 120 1.47 -8.06 13.54
N PHE A 121 2.28 -8.11 14.59
CA PHE A 121 3.35 -7.14 14.81
C PHE A 121 4.47 -7.27 13.76
N VAL A 122 4.88 -8.50 13.43
CA VAL A 122 5.81 -8.73 12.32
C VAL A 122 5.20 -8.22 11.00
N ALA A 123 3.92 -8.50 10.77
CA ALA A 123 3.21 -7.99 9.60
C ALA A 123 3.16 -6.45 9.56
N LEU A 124 2.97 -5.76 10.70
CA LEU A 124 3.05 -4.31 10.79
C LEU A 124 4.42 -3.77 10.36
N LEU A 125 5.51 -4.41 10.77
CA LEU A 125 6.86 -4.01 10.34
C LEU A 125 7.05 -4.19 8.82
N LEU A 126 6.54 -5.29 8.27
CA LEU A 126 6.56 -5.52 6.81
C LEU A 126 5.69 -4.50 6.07
N VAL A 127 4.53 -4.12 6.63
CA VAL A 127 3.68 -3.06 6.10
C VAL A 127 4.43 -1.73 6.03
N LEU A 128 5.19 -1.34 7.06
CA LEU A 128 5.97 -0.10 7.03
C LEU A 128 7.00 -0.08 5.89
N VAL A 129 7.72 -1.18 5.69
CA VAL A 129 8.69 -1.32 4.58
C VAL A 129 7.99 -1.29 3.22
N GLY A 130 6.88 -2.02 3.10
CA GLY A 130 6.05 -2.07 1.89
C GLY A 130 5.47 -0.72 1.52
N LEU A 131 4.94 0.03 2.50
CA LEU A 131 4.39 1.37 2.30
C LEU A 131 5.47 2.35 1.83
N GLY A 132 6.63 2.39 2.49
CA GLY A 132 7.73 3.26 2.08
C GLY A 132 8.22 2.98 0.66
N THR A 133 8.41 1.69 0.34
CA THR A 133 8.82 1.25 -1.01
C THR A 133 7.74 1.57 -2.04
N GLY A 134 6.49 1.25 -1.74
CA GLY A 134 5.36 1.39 -2.64
C GLY A 134 5.02 2.83 -2.99
N HIS A 135 5.06 3.74 -2.01
CA HIS A 135 4.89 5.17 -2.24
C HIS A 135 6.07 5.76 -3.03
N LEU A 136 7.31 5.33 -2.77
CA LEU A 136 8.46 5.76 -3.56
C LEU A 136 8.32 5.32 -5.04
N VAL A 137 8.00 4.04 -5.28
CA VAL A 137 7.79 3.50 -6.64
C VAL A 137 6.69 4.27 -7.37
N ARG A 138 5.56 4.53 -6.69
CA ARG A 138 4.47 5.33 -7.24
C ARG A 138 4.91 6.77 -7.57
N GLY A 139 5.73 7.38 -6.73
CA GLY A 139 6.27 8.72 -6.97
C GLY A 139 7.17 8.76 -8.19
N VAL A 140 8.03 7.76 -8.36
CA VAL A 140 8.88 7.61 -9.56
C VAL A 140 8.04 7.40 -10.81
N LEU A 141 7.05 6.50 -10.76
CA LEU A 141 6.17 6.23 -11.90
C LEU A 141 5.36 7.47 -12.30
N ALA A 142 4.82 8.21 -11.33
CA ALA A 142 4.08 9.44 -11.57
C ALA A 142 4.99 10.54 -12.15
N GLY A 143 6.19 10.74 -11.60
CA GLY A 143 7.13 11.74 -12.09
C GLY A 143 7.60 11.48 -13.53
N LEU A 144 7.69 10.20 -13.94
CA LEU A 144 8.04 9.80 -15.30
C LEU A 144 6.84 9.81 -16.27
N GLY A 145 5.62 10.11 -15.80
CA GLY A 145 4.40 9.99 -16.62
C GLY A 145 3.99 8.53 -16.92
N HIS A 146 4.56 7.54 -16.22
CA HIS A 146 4.28 6.11 -16.41
C HIS A 146 3.00 5.67 -15.68
N PHE A 147 1.88 6.34 -15.96
CA PHE A 147 0.60 6.12 -15.26
C PHE A 147 0.01 4.72 -15.45
N GLY A 148 0.32 4.04 -16.57
CA GLY A 148 -0.03 2.62 -16.75
C GLY A 148 0.71 1.70 -15.77
N GLY A 149 1.97 2.01 -15.43
CA GLY A 149 2.72 1.31 -14.39
C GLY A 149 2.14 1.58 -13.00
N TYR A 150 1.75 2.84 -12.74
CA TYR A 150 1.07 3.22 -11.50
C TYR A 150 -0.26 2.44 -11.34
N ALA A 151 -1.08 2.38 -12.38
CA ALA A 151 -2.32 1.61 -12.36
C ALA A 151 -2.08 0.12 -12.08
N ARG A 152 -1.06 -0.49 -12.70
CA ARG A 152 -0.66 -1.88 -12.43
C ARG A 152 -0.18 -2.10 -10.99
N TYR A 153 0.44 -1.11 -10.36
CA TYR A 153 0.78 -1.19 -8.93
C TYR A 153 -0.48 -1.37 -8.08
N PHE A 154 -1.53 -0.57 -8.30
CA PHE A 154 -2.79 -0.74 -7.58
C PHE A 154 -3.45 -2.08 -7.84
N ILE A 155 -3.46 -2.54 -9.09
CA ILE A 155 -4.01 -3.86 -9.44
C ILE A 155 -3.24 -4.97 -8.73
N GLY A 156 -1.90 -4.89 -8.72
CA GLY A 156 -1.04 -5.86 -8.05
C GLY A 156 -1.24 -5.88 -6.53
N ASP A 157 -1.35 -4.72 -5.88
CA ASP A 157 -1.66 -4.63 -4.45
C ASP A 157 -2.99 -5.30 -4.11
N GLY A 158 -4.05 -5.01 -4.89
CA GLY A 158 -5.37 -5.60 -4.70
C GLY A 158 -5.39 -7.11 -4.93
N ILE A 159 -4.87 -7.59 -6.06
CA ILE A 159 -4.87 -9.01 -6.42
C ILE A 159 -3.99 -9.82 -5.45
N GLY A 160 -2.84 -9.27 -5.02
CA GLY A 160 -1.97 -9.93 -4.06
C GLY A 160 -2.69 -10.31 -2.75
N ARG A 161 -3.61 -9.46 -2.28
CA ARG A 161 -4.44 -9.75 -1.09
C ARG A 161 -5.42 -10.90 -1.33
N LEU A 162 -6.01 -10.98 -2.53
CA LEU A 162 -6.98 -12.03 -2.87
C LEU A 162 -6.33 -13.41 -3.00
N LEU A 163 -5.10 -13.48 -3.54
CA LEU A 163 -4.38 -14.75 -3.64
C LEU A 163 -4.10 -15.38 -2.28
N LEU A 164 -3.95 -14.58 -1.22
CA LEU A 164 -3.76 -15.08 0.14
C LEU A 164 -5.03 -15.73 0.71
N VAL A 165 -6.22 -15.24 0.35
CA VAL A 165 -7.51 -15.80 0.78
C VAL A 165 -7.94 -16.97 -0.10
N GLY A 166 -7.69 -16.93 -1.41
CA GLY A 166 -8.01 -18.05 -2.31
C GLY A 166 -7.29 -19.35 -1.94
N ARG A 167 -6.06 -19.25 -1.42
CA ARG A 167 -5.28 -20.42 -0.97
C ARG A 167 -5.81 -21.04 0.33
N SER A 168 -6.55 -20.32 1.17
CA SER A 168 -7.13 -20.91 2.38
C SER A 168 -8.37 -21.75 2.08
N GLU A 169 -9.14 -21.41 1.03
CA GLU A 169 -10.31 -22.21 0.64
C GLU A 169 -9.93 -23.56 0.00
N GLU A 170 -8.88 -23.61 -0.84
CA GLU A 170 -8.35 -24.88 -1.40
C GLU A 170 -7.92 -25.86 -0.30
N HIS A 171 -7.31 -25.37 0.78
CA HIS A 171 -6.85 -26.24 1.87
C HIS A 171 -7.99 -26.77 2.75
N THR A 172 -9.13 -26.07 2.79
CA THR A 172 -10.29 -26.46 3.62
C THR A 172 -11.22 -27.42 2.87
N SER A 173 -11.12 -27.50 1.54
CA SER A 173 -11.92 -28.38 0.69
C SER A 173 -11.27 -29.76 0.43
N GLU A 174 -10.03 -29.96 0.87
CA GLU A 174 -9.33 -31.26 0.83
C GLU A 174 -9.42 -32.06 2.15
N LEU A 175 -10.16 -31.57 3.16
CA LEU A 175 -10.40 -32.24 4.45
C LEU A 175 -11.88 -32.63 4.61
#